data_AF-A0A6J4XYX4-F1
#
_entry.id   AF-A0A6J4XYX4-F1
#
_cell.length_a   1.000
_cell.length_b   1.000
_cell.length_c   1.000
_cell.angle_alpha   90.00
_cell.angle_beta   90.00
_cell.angle_gamma   90.00
#
_symmetry.space_group_name_H-M   'P 1'
#
loop_
_entity.id
_entity.type
_entity.pdbx_description
1 polymer ?
#
loop_
_entity_poly.entity_id
_entity_poly.type
_entity_poly.pdbx_seq_one_letter_code
_entity_poly.pdbx_strand_id
1 'polypeptide(L)' 'MASKRTIITISEEDKRWLESYSSLHRVSVAEAIRQGIRKLKDAELFENYQTLVQNTNGLWKKGDGLDYQKEIRTEWNSQ' A
#
# COMPACT_ATOMS: atom_id res chain seq x y z
N MET A 1 20.61 -2.20 -1.57
CA MET A 1 19.56 -3.10 -1.07
C MET A 1 19.84 -4.50 -1.58
N ALA A 2 19.80 -5.52 -0.73
CA ALA A 2 20.04 -6.90 -1.18
C ALA A 2 18.96 -7.32 -2.19
N SER A 3 19.35 -7.69 -3.40
CA SER A 3 18.44 -8.19 -4.42
C SER A 3 18.40 -9.71 -4.40
N LYS A 4 17.21 -10.31 -4.30
CA LYS A 4 17.02 -11.76 -4.45
C LYS A 4 16.47 -12.06 -5.84
N ARG A 5 17.05 -13.05 -6.53
CA ARG A 5 16.51 -13.54 -7.81
C ARG A 5 15.29 -14.43 -7.55
N THR A 6 14.24 -14.24 -8.34
CA THR A 6 13.01 -15.03 -8.28
C THR A 6 12.65 -15.45 -9.70
N ILE A 7 12.32 -16.71 -9.90
CA ILE A 7 11.78 -17.24 -11.16
C ILE A 7 10.25 -17.26 -11.01
N ILE A 8 9.55 -16.75 -12.01
CA ILE A 8 8.08 -16.73 -12.06
C ILE A 8 7.62 -17.37 -13.37
N THR A 9 6.45 -18.01 -13.33
CA THR A 9 5.76 -18.53 -14.50
C THR A 9 4.51 -17.69 -14.70
N ILE A 10 4.34 -17.14 -15.90
CA ILE A 10 3.18 -16.34 -16.31
C ILE A 10 2.71 -16.83 -17.68
N SER A 11 1.54 -16.37 -18.12
CA SER A 11 1.07 -16.71 -19.47
C SER A 11 1.96 -16.07 -20.54
N GLU A 12 2.00 -16.68 -21.74
CA GLU A 12 2.71 -16.10 -22.88
C GLU A 12 2.10 -14.75 -23.31
N GLU A 13 0.79 -14.56 -23.11
CA GLU A 13 0.11 -13.29 -23.37
C GLU A 13 0.61 -12.18 -22.45
N ASP A 14 0.66 -12.44 -21.14
CA ASP A 14 1.15 -11.48 -20.14
C ASP A 14 2.61 -11.12 -20.38
N LYS A 15 3.43 -12.11 -20.77
CA LYS A 15 4.83 -11.89 -21.11
C LYS A 15 4.98 -10.95 -22.30
N ARG A 16 4.24 -11.19 -23.39
CA ARG A 16 4.25 -10.31 -24.58
C ARG A 16 3.78 -8.90 -24.25
N TRP A 17 2.77 -8.79 -23.40
CA TRP A 17 2.29 -7.49 -22.92
C TRP A 17 3.38 -6.76 -22.12
N LEU A 18 4.07 -7.44 -21.20
CA LEU A 18 5.17 -6.88 -20.41
C LEU A 18 6.35 -6.42 -21.27
N GLU A 19 6.71 -7.20 -22.29
CA GLU A 19 7.76 -6.83 -23.26
C GLU A 19 7.36 -5.58 -24.06
N SER A 20 6.10 -5.50 -24.50
CA SER A 20 5.57 -4.33 -25.21
C SER A 20 5.54 -3.09 -24.32
N TYR A 21 5.09 -3.23 -23.07
CA TYR A 21 5.10 -2.17 -22.06
C TYR A 21 6.52 -1.68 -21.77
N SER A 22 7.45 -2.62 -21.58
CA SER A 22 8.88 -2.35 -21.36
C SER A 22 9.48 -1.53 -22.50
N SER A 23 9.19 -1.89 -23.74
CA SER A 23 9.63 -1.16 -24.94
C SER A 23 9.05 0.26 -25.00
N LEU A 24 7.73 0.39 -24.81
CA LEU A 24 7.04 1.67 -24.86
C LEU A 24 7.54 2.65 -23.79
N HIS A 25 7.74 2.16 -22.56
CA HIS A 25 8.13 2.97 -21.42
C HIS A 25 9.65 3.05 -21.21
N ARG A 26 10.46 2.42 -22.06
CA ARG A 26 11.93 2.40 -22.01
C ARG A 26 12.49 1.96 -20.65
N VAL A 27 11.84 1.00 -20.02
CA VAL A 27 12.28 0.37 -18.77
C VAL A 27 12.50 -1.10 -19.00
N SER A 28 13.36 -1.77 -18.23
CA SER A 28 13.48 -3.24 -18.31
C SER A 28 12.20 -3.94 -17.85
N VAL A 29 11.91 -5.14 -18.37
CA VAL A 29 10.81 -5.99 -17.91
C VAL A 29 10.87 -6.21 -16.38
N ALA A 30 12.06 -6.44 -15.84
CA ALA A 30 12.26 -6.58 -14.40
C ALA A 30 11.88 -5.31 -13.62
N GLU A 31 12.11 -4.12 -14.17
CA GLU A 31 11.70 -2.86 -13.57
C GLU A 31 10.19 -2.64 -13.67
N ALA A 32 9.58 -2.97 -14.82
CA ALA A 32 8.12 -2.93 -14.96
C ALA A 32 7.43 -3.83 -13.91
N ILE A 33 7.95 -5.04 -13.69
CA ILE A 33 7.47 -5.96 -12.65
C ILE A 33 7.64 -5.34 -11.26
N ARG A 34 8.81 -4.75 -10.95
CA ARG A 34 9.04 -4.08 -9.65
C ARG A 34 8.06 -2.94 -9.41
N GLN A 35 7.77 -2.15 -10.43
CA GLN A 35 6.80 -1.06 -10.35
C GLN A 35 5.38 -1.59 -10.15
N GLY A 36 5.00 -2.65 -10.86
CA GLY A 36 3.72 -3.35 -10.67
C GLY A 36 3.55 -3.87 -9.25
N ILE A 37 4.57 -4.52 -8.69
CA ILE A 37 4.55 -5.01 -7.30
C ILE A 37 4.39 -3.87 -6.30
N ARG A 38 5.06 -2.72 -6.51
CA ARG A 38 4.88 -1.55 -5.63
C ARG A 38 3.45 -1.03 -5.67
N LYS A 39 2.89 -0.85 -6.87
CA LYS A 39 1.50 -0.40 -7.03
C LYS A 39 0.50 -1.36 -6.38
N LEU A 40 0.73 -2.68 -6.50
CA LEU A 40 -0.11 -3.69 -5.85
C LEU A 40 -0.05 -3.56 -4.32
N LYS A 41 1.14 -3.41 -3.75
CA LYS A 41 1.30 -3.19 -2.30
C LYS A 41 0.62 -1.92 -1.83
N ASP A 42 0.76 -0.83 -2.56
CA ASP A 42 0.15 0.45 -2.20
C ASP A 42 -1.39 0.36 -2.23
N ALA A 43 -1.94 -0.36 -3.22
CA ALA A 43 -3.37 -0.63 -3.32
C ALA A 43 -3.87 -1.50 -2.14
N GLU A 44 -3.19 -2.60 -1.83
CA GLU A 44 -3.55 -3.47 -0.69
C GLU A 44 -3.47 -2.71 0.65
N LEU A 45 -2.45 -1.88 0.85
CA LEU A 45 -2.32 -1.06 2.06
C LEU A 45 -3.50 -0.08 2.20
N PHE A 46 -3.92 0.52 1.09
CA PHE A 46 -5.06 1.44 1.08
C PHE A 46 -6.38 0.72 1.38
N GLU A 47 -6.63 -0.43 0.76
CA GLU A 47 -7.84 -1.24 1.01
C GLU A 47 -7.86 -1.77 2.45
N ASN A 48 -6.73 -2.24 2.97
CA ASN A 48 -6.60 -2.68 4.35
C ASN A 48 -6.85 -1.54 5.34
N TYR A 49 -6.32 -0.35 5.07
CA TYR A 49 -6.57 0.83 5.88
C TYR A 49 -8.06 1.19 5.89
N GLN A 50 -8.71 1.25 4.72
CA GLN A 50 -10.14 1.53 4.65
C GLN A 50 -10.98 0.49 5.38
N THR A 51 -10.65 -0.79 5.20
CA THR A 51 -11.33 -1.90 5.89
C THR A 51 -11.15 -1.79 7.40
N LEU A 52 -9.96 -1.45 7.87
CA LEU A 52 -9.68 -1.25 9.29
C LEU A 52 -10.45 -0.05 9.85
N VAL A 53 -10.51 1.07 9.12
CA VAL A 53 -11.32 2.24 9.51
C VAL A 53 -12.80 1.89 9.55
N GLN A 54 -13.33 1.17 8.56
CA GLN A 54 -14.72 0.73 8.53
C GLN A 54 -15.04 -0.21 9.70
N ASN A 55 -14.17 -1.19 9.97
CA ASN A 55 -14.35 -2.14 11.06
C ASN A 55 -14.21 -1.50 12.45
N THR A 56 -13.46 -0.41 12.55
CA THR A 56 -13.30 0.35 13.81
C THR A 56 -14.29 1.50 13.94
N ASN A 57 -15.08 1.77 12.90
CA ASN A 57 -16.12 2.78 12.91
C ASN A 57 -17.20 2.42 13.94
N GLY A 58 -17.56 3.37 14.80
CA GLY A 58 -18.56 3.18 15.85
C GLY A 58 -18.08 2.43 17.11
N LEU A 59 -16.80 2.03 17.19
CA LEU A 59 -16.20 1.59 18.47
C LEU A 59 -16.13 2.75 19.47
N TRP A 60 -15.90 3.96 18.97
CA TRP A 60 -15.91 5.18 19.78
C TRP A 60 -17.35 5.67 19.99
N LYS A 61 -17.78 5.72 21.26
CA LYS A 61 -19.15 6.13 21.66
C LYS A 61 -19.18 7.35 22.58
N LYS A 62 -18.04 7.98 22.84
CA LYS A 62 -17.87 9.03 23.88
C LYS A 62 -17.88 10.46 23.32
N GLY A 63 -18.52 10.71 22.18
CA GLY A 63 -18.57 12.04 21.55
C GLY A 63 -17.43 12.28 20.56
N ASP A 64 -16.94 13.51 20.41
CA ASP A 64 -15.86 13.84 19.49
C ASP A 64 -14.53 13.19 19.94
N GLY A 65 -14.01 12.26 19.13
CA GLY A 65 -12.78 11.54 19.43
C GLY A 65 -11.53 12.41 19.34
N LEU A 66 -11.56 13.50 18.57
CA LEU A 66 -10.43 14.42 18.42
C LEU A 66 -10.26 15.28 19.67
N ASP A 67 -11.35 15.77 20.25
CA ASP A 67 -11.31 16.56 21.48
C ASP A 67 -10.84 15.72 22.66
N TYR A 68 -11.31 14.48 22.76
CA TYR A 68 -10.82 13.51 23.76
C TYR A 68 -9.32 13.23 23.63
N GLN A 69 -8.80 13.07 22.40
CA GLN A 69 -7.36 12.86 22.18
C GLN A 69 -6.53 14.11 22.52
N LYS A 70 -7.04 15.31 22.21
CA LYS A 70 -6.37 16.56 22.56
C LYS A 70 -6.27 16.71 24.07
N GLU A 71 -7.34 16.41 24.81
CA GLU A 71 -7.40 16.50 26.26
C GLU A 71 -6.37 15.58 26.94
N ILE A 72 -6.31 14.29 26.54
CA ILE A 72 -5.27 13.36 27.02
C ILE A 72 -3.86 13.87 26.68
N ARG A 73 -3.67 14.42 25.48
CA ARG A 73 -2.34 14.88 25.04
C ARG A 73 -1.88 16.12 25.79
N THR A 74 -2.80 16.98 26.23
CA THR A 74 -2.48 18.10 27.13
C THR A 74 -1.98 17.62 28.49
N GLU A 75 -2.53 16.53 29.03
CA GLU A 75 -2.08 15.96 30.33
C GLU A 75 -0.60 15.56 30.30
N TRP A 76 -0.10 15.07 29.16
CA TRP A 76 1.31 14.69 29.00
C TRP A 76 2.26 15.88 28.84
N ASN A 77 1.78 17.03 28.37
CA ASN A 77 2.59 18.25 28.23
C ASN A 77 2.61 19.10 29.51
N SER A 78 1.78 18.77 30.50
CA SER A 78 1.70 19.44 31.80
C SER A 78 2.54 18.77 32.90
N GLN A 79 3.45 17.86 32.52
CA GLN A 79 4.46 17.26 33.42
C GLN A 79 5.82 17.94 33.30
#